data_AF-B9XJK4-F1
#
_entry.id   AF-B9XJK4-F1
#
_cell.length_a   1.000
_cell.length_b   1.000
_cell.length_c   1.000
_cell.angle_alpha   90.00
_cell.angle_beta   90.00
_cell.angle_gamma   90.00
#
_symmetry.space_group_name_H-M   'P 1'
#
loop_
_entity.id
_entity.type
_entity.pdbx_description
1 polymer ?
#
loop_
_entity_poly.entity_id
_entity_poly.type
_entity_poly.pdbx_seq_one_letter_code
_entity_poly.pdbx_strand_id
1 'polypeptide(L)' 'MYKIIGANQTEYGPISVDQLRQWITEGRVNAQTLAQAEGETGWKPISQYPEFAGSFATTPP' A
#
# COMPACT_ATOMS: atom_id res chain seq x y z
N MET A 1 -2.19 5.19 -10.78
CA MET A 1 -2.75 5.45 -9.43
C MET A 1 -2.91 4.12 -8.68
N TYR A 2 -3.12 4.12 -7.37
CA TYR A 2 -3.27 2.90 -6.57
C TYR A 2 -4.56 2.98 -5.74
N LYS A 3 -5.25 1.86 -5.65
CA LYS A 3 -6.33 1.65 -4.67
C LYS A 3 -5.84 0.67 -3.64
N ILE A 4 -6.24 0.85 -2.39
CA ILE A 4 -5.88 -0.07 -1.32
C ILE A 4 -7.09 -0.41 -0.44
N ILE A 5 -7.09 -1.58 0.17
CA ILE A 5 -8.08 -2.00 1.16
C ILE A 5 -7.38 -1.98 2.51
N GLY A 6 -7.69 -0.97 3.32
CA GLY A 6 -7.15 -0.86 4.68
C GLY A 6 -7.65 -1.98 5.59
N ALA A 7 -7.04 -2.12 6.77
CA ALA A 7 -7.43 -3.12 7.77
C ALA A 7 -8.93 -3.09 8.17
N ASN A 8 -9.59 -1.94 7.98
CA ASN A 8 -11.03 -1.77 8.19
C ASN A 8 -11.90 -2.19 6.99
N GLN A 9 -11.36 -2.99 6.06
CA GLN A 9 -12.02 -3.38 4.79
C GLN A 9 -12.54 -2.19 3.98
N THR A 10 -11.91 -1.03 4.15
CA THR A 10 -12.31 0.21 3.48
C THR A 10 -11.41 0.41 2.27
N GLU A 11 -12.03 0.57 1.10
CA GLU A 11 -11.32 0.97 -0.12
C GLU A 11 -10.90 2.43 -0.01
N TYR A 12 -9.62 2.65 -0.23
CA TYR A 12 -9.01 3.95 -0.30
C TYR A 12 -8.37 4.11 -1.68
N GLY A 13 -8.91 5.02 -2.48
CA GLY A 13 -8.33 5.32 -3.78
C GLY A 13 -9.20 6.26 -4.62
N PRO A 14 -8.67 6.71 -5.76
CA PRO A 14 -7.30 6.50 -6.26
C PRO A 14 -6.29 7.43 -5.57
N ILE A 15 -5.25 6.85 -4.95
CA ILE A 15 -4.14 7.59 -4.34
C ILE A 15 -2.84 7.37 -5.13
N SER A 16 -1.89 8.29 -5.00
CA SER A 16 -0.58 8.16 -5.68
C SER A 16 0.39 7.28 -4.88
N VAL A 17 1.45 6.77 -5.53
CA VAL A 17 2.53 6.00 -4.86
C VAL A 17 3.08 6.76 -3.65
N ASP A 18 3.27 8.07 -3.79
CA ASP A 18 3.76 8.93 -2.72
C ASP A 18 2.83 8.93 -1.49
N GLN A 19 1.52 9.10 -1.72
CA GLN A 19 0.51 9.08 -0.67
C GLN A 19 0.39 7.69 -0.02
N LEU A 20 0.57 6.63 -0.81
CA LEU A 20 0.62 5.27 -0.29
C LEU A 20 1.87 5.02 0.58
N ARG A 21 3.03 5.56 0.18
CA ARG A 21 4.27 5.54 1.00
C ARG A 21 4.11 6.34 2.30
N GLN A 22 3.41 7.48 2.26
CA GLN A 22 3.04 8.20 3.48
C GLN A 22 2.24 7.32 4.43
N TRP A 23 1.21 6.62 3.94
CA TRP A 23 0.40 5.76 4.80
C TRP A 23 1.14 4.54 5.36
N ILE A 24 2.11 4.02 4.61
CA ILE A 24 3.04 2.98 5.10
C ILE A 24 3.90 3.56 6.24
N THR A 25 4.41 4.77 6.08
CA THR A 25 5.21 5.48 7.09
C THR A 25 4.39 5.85 8.33
N GLU A 26 3.13 6.25 8.14
CA GLU A 26 2.17 6.54 9.22
C GLU A 26 1.67 5.26 9.93
N GLY A 27 1.97 4.07 9.41
CA GLY A 27 1.47 2.80 9.94
C GLY A 27 -0.03 2.55 9.69
N ARG A 28 -0.68 3.36 8.83
CA ARG A 28 -2.06 3.14 8.37
C ARG A 28 -2.17 1.94 7.43
N VAL A 29 -1.08 1.64 6.71
CA VAL A 29 -1.01 0.57 5.73
C VAL A 29 0.07 -0.42 6.15
N ASN A 30 -0.28 -1.70 6.12
CA ASN A 30 0.60 -2.81 6.46
C ASN A 30 0.85 -3.73 5.25
N ALA A 31 1.86 -4.58 5.38
CA ALA A 31 2.21 -5.65 4.44
C ALA A 31 1.02 -6.47 3.89
N GLN A 32 0.00 -6.68 4.73
CA GLN A 32 -1.21 -7.47 4.41
C GLN A 32 -2.33 -6.64 3.76
N THR A 33 -2.21 -5.31 3.73
CA THR A 33 -3.16 -4.42 3.03
C THR A 33 -3.17 -4.81 1.56
N LEU A 34 -4.35 -5.08 1.01
CA LEU A 34 -4.49 -5.36 -0.43
C LEU A 34 -4.37 -4.04 -1.21
N ALA A 35 -3.45 -3.96 -2.17
CA ALA A 35 -3.39 -2.90 -3.16
C ALA A 35 -3.79 -3.41 -4.54
N GLN A 36 -4.35 -2.50 -5.34
CA GLN A 36 -4.64 -2.66 -6.75
C GLN A 36 -4.03 -1.47 -7.48
N ALA A 37 -3.06 -1.76 -8.35
CA ALA A 37 -2.53 -0.77 -9.26
C ALA A 37 -3.58 -0.43 -10.32
N GLU A 38 -3.63 0.83 -10.74
CA GLU A 38 -4.40 1.26 -11.90
C GLU A 38 -3.87 0.57 -13.15
N GLY A 39 -4.63 -0.39 -13.67
CA GLY A 39 -4.24 -1.28 -14.76
C GLY A 39 -4.21 -2.77 -14.37
N GLU A 40 -4.17 -3.08 -13.06
CA GLU A 40 -4.38 -4.43 -12.55
C GLU A 40 -5.84 -4.64 -12.13
N THR A 41 -6.41 -5.79 -12.49
CA THR A 41 -7.75 -6.19 -12.06
C THR A 41 -7.75 -6.93 -10.72
N GLY A 42 -6.56 -7.34 -10.26
CA GLY A 42 -6.37 -8.11 -9.04
C GLY A 42 -5.98 -7.24 -7.85
N TRP A 43 -6.61 -7.50 -6.70
CA TRP A 43 -6.15 -7.03 -5.41
C TRP A 43 -5.02 -7.95 -4.93
N LYS A 44 -3.86 -7.39 -4.64
CA LYS A 44 -2.68 -8.14 -4.18
C LYS A 44 -2.12 -7.48 -2.93
N PRO A 45 -1.64 -8.24 -1.94
CA PRO A 45 -1.09 -7.65 -0.72
C PRO A 45 0.07 -6.71 -1.07
N ILE A 46 0.18 -5.60 -0.38
CA ILE A 46 1.19 -4.56 -0.63
C ILE A 46 2.60 -5.12 -0.54
N SER A 47 2.83 -6.15 0.27
CA SER A 47 4.09 -6.88 0.30
C SER A 47 4.48 -7.57 -1.01
N GLN A 48 3.54 -7.87 -1.90
CA GLN A 48 3.85 -8.39 -3.25
C GLN A 48 4.44 -7.31 -4.16
N TYR A 49 4.26 -6.03 -3.84
CA TYR A 49 4.78 -4.93 -4.64
C TYR A 49 6.17 -4.55 -4.13
N PRO A 50 7.24 -4.82 -4.91
CA PRO A 50 8.61 -4.47 -4.51
C PRO A 50 8.80 -2.95 -4.36
N GLU A 51 7.98 -2.13 -5.03
CA GLU A 51 7.94 -0.67 -4.90
C GLU A 51 7.64 -0.21 -3.46
N PHE A 52 6.85 -0.98 -2.71
CA PHE A 52 6.50 -0.67 -1.33
C PHE A 52 7.35 -1.45 -0.33
N ALA A 53 7.93 -2.59 -0.70
CA ALA A 53 8.83 -3.40 0.14
C ALA A 53 9.98 -2.57 0.75
N GLY A 54 10.57 -1.66 -0.02
CA GLY A 54 11.60 -0.74 0.48
C GLY A 54 11.10 0.30 1.50
N SER A 55 9.81 0.62 1.48
CA SER A 55 9.18 1.56 2.42
C SER A 55 8.85 0.89 3.77
N PHE A 56 8.64 -0.44 3.78
CA PHE A 56 8.52 -1.23 5.03
C PHE A 56 9.89 -1.50 5.68
N ALA A 57 10.98 -1.48 4.91
CA ALA A 57 12.32 -1.80 5.41
C ALA A 57 12.97 -0.66 6.21
N THR A 58 12.46 0.56 6.15
CA THR A 58 12.96 1.70 6.92
C THR A 58 12.28 1.78 8.30
N THR A 59 12.66 0.88 9.19
CA THR A 59 12.76 1.24 10.62
C THR A 59 14.21 1.66 10.84
N PRO A 60 14.53 2.96 11.01
CA PRO A 60 15.86 3.33 11.47
C PRO A 60 16.09 2.80 12.91
N PRO A 61 17.32 2.38 13.25
CA PRO A 61 17.66 1.76 14.54
C PRO A 61 17.50 2.69 15.74
#